data_AF-F3AGF1-F1
#
_entry.id   AF-F3AGF1-F1
#
_cell.length_a   1.000
_cell.length_b   1.000
_cell.length_c   1.000
_cell.angle_alpha   90.00
_cell.angle_beta   90.00
_cell.angle_gamma   90.00
#
_symmetry.space_group_name_H-M   'P 1'
#
loop_
_entity.id
_entity.type
_entity.pdbx_description
1 polymer ?
#
loop_
_entity_poly.entity_id
_entity_poly.type
_entity_poly.pdbx_seq_one_letter_code
_entity_poly.pdbx_strand_id
1 'polypeptide(L)'
;MQFRGTIFKKSVAYQIVKGVYEELDEKNLIPIAMPMTKDKAVLEANHEKAANDIEAYLKEGKQVAFLTLGDPTVYSTYLYVHKRILSRGYEVEIVSGITSFCAVAARLNMGLVEMAEPLHVIPATYRAEEMDEILKMPGTKVLMKTGSKMQQVKESIVNSGQQAVMIENCGMPDEKIYLSAEDIPEKAGYYSLIIVKENK
;
A
#
# COMPACT_ATOMS: atom_id res chain seq x y z
N MET A 1 -13.94 -0.34 5.83
CA MET A 1 -13.09 -1.13 4.91
C MET A 1 -12.92 -0.43 3.57
N GLN A 2 -11.68 -0.27 3.09
CA GLN A 2 -11.38 0.37 1.80
C GLN A 2 -11.67 -0.57 0.62
N PHE A 3 -12.42 -0.12 -0.40
CA PHE A 3 -12.68 -0.90 -1.61
C PHE A 3 -12.79 -0.04 -2.87
N ARG A 4 -12.61 -0.67 -4.04
CA ARG A 4 -12.85 -0.11 -5.37
C ARG A 4 -14.16 -0.68 -5.93
N GLY A 5 -15.01 0.16 -6.51
CA GLY A 5 -16.26 -0.27 -7.17
C GLY A 5 -17.44 -0.43 -6.22
N THR A 6 -18.47 -1.19 -6.63
CA THR A 6 -19.79 -1.28 -5.96
C THR A 6 -19.93 -2.45 -4.96
N ILE A 7 -18.95 -3.35 -4.85
CA ILE A 7 -19.05 -4.56 -3.99
C ILE A 7 -17.85 -4.64 -3.04
N PHE A 8 -18.03 -4.22 -1.79
CA PHE A 8 -16.96 -4.17 -0.79
C PHE A 8 -16.40 -5.55 -0.42
N LYS A 9 -17.22 -6.61 -0.53
CA LYS A 9 -16.78 -8.02 -0.36
C LYS A 9 -15.73 -8.44 -1.40
N LYS A 10 -15.55 -7.69 -2.49
CA LYS A 10 -14.46 -7.94 -3.46
C LYS A 10 -13.15 -7.24 -3.11
N SER A 11 -13.08 -6.48 -2.02
CA SER A 11 -11.82 -5.86 -1.61
C SER A 11 -10.81 -6.91 -1.13
N VAL A 12 -9.54 -6.68 -1.43
CA VAL A 12 -8.47 -7.63 -1.07
C VAL A 12 -8.35 -7.79 0.45
N ALA A 13 -8.49 -6.71 1.21
CA ALA A 13 -8.46 -6.79 2.67
C ALA A 13 -9.61 -7.66 3.21
N TYR A 14 -10.74 -7.74 2.49
CA TYR A 14 -11.90 -8.52 2.93
C TYR A 14 -11.61 -9.99 2.72
N GLN A 15 -11.12 -10.31 1.52
CA GLN A 15 -10.79 -11.67 1.14
C GLN A 15 -9.70 -12.25 2.05
N ILE A 16 -8.70 -11.45 2.43
CA ILE A 16 -7.66 -11.85 3.39
C ILE A 16 -8.27 -12.21 4.74
N VAL A 17 -9.05 -11.30 5.35
CA VAL A 17 -9.62 -11.55 6.68
C VAL A 17 -10.66 -12.66 6.64
N LYS A 18 -11.50 -12.72 5.60
CA LYS A 18 -12.49 -13.79 5.42
C LYS A 18 -11.83 -15.17 5.30
N GLY A 19 -10.64 -15.24 4.71
CA GLY A 19 -9.87 -16.49 4.59
C GLY A 19 -9.35 -17.04 5.92
N VAL A 20 -9.32 -16.23 6.99
CA VAL A 20 -8.83 -16.64 8.32
C VAL A 20 -9.87 -16.49 9.44
N TYR A 21 -10.94 -15.72 9.19
CA TYR A 21 -12.05 -15.50 10.11
C TYR A 21 -13.38 -15.73 9.39
N GLU A 22 -13.88 -16.96 9.47
CA GLU A 22 -15.05 -17.42 8.72
C GLU A 22 -16.33 -16.66 9.09
N GLU A 23 -16.48 -16.26 10.35
CA GLU A 23 -17.65 -15.54 10.87
C GLU A 23 -17.65 -14.03 10.51
N LEU A 24 -16.72 -13.56 9.68
CA LEU A 24 -16.64 -12.13 9.30
C LEU A 24 -17.96 -11.61 8.73
N ASP A 25 -18.69 -12.45 7.99
CA ASP A 25 -19.99 -12.12 7.39
C ASP A 25 -21.11 -11.90 8.41
N GLU A 26 -20.95 -12.37 9.64
CA GLU A 26 -21.92 -12.20 10.73
C GLU A 26 -21.75 -10.86 11.45
N LYS A 27 -20.64 -10.15 11.21
CA LYS A 27 -20.39 -8.83 11.77
C LYS A 27 -21.10 -7.74 10.97
N ASN A 28 -21.28 -6.58 11.59
CA ASN A 28 -21.74 -5.39 10.90
C ASN A 28 -20.62 -4.85 9.99
N LEU A 29 -20.76 -5.07 8.68
CA LEU A 29 -19.77 -4.65 7.69
C LEU A 29 -20.05 -3.22 7.21
N ILE A 30 -19.15 -2.30 7.53
CA ILE A 30 -19.25 -0.89 7.14
C ILE A 30 -18.42 -0.64 5.86
N PRO A 31 -19.07 -0.47 4.68
CA PRO A 31 -18.35 -0.16 3.46
C PRO A 31 -17.84 1.28 3.51
N ILE A 32 -16.52 1.45 3.38
CA ILE A 32 -15.89 2.78 3.33
C ILE A 32 -15.30 2.98 1.93
N ALA A 33 -15.98 3.80 1.13
CA ALA A 33 -15.48 4.16 -0.20
C ALA A 33 -14.28 5.09 -0.08
N MET A 34 -13.22 4.79 -0.84
CA MET A 34 -12.05 5.67 -0.98
C MET A 34 -11.82 5.92 -2.47
N PRO A 35 -12.28 7.05 -3.02
CA PRO A 35 -12.20 7.31 -4.45
C PRO A 35 -10.76 7.42 -4.94
N MET A 36 -10.52 6.91 -6.14
CA MET A 36 -9.22 7.00 -6.82
C MET A 36 -9.10 8.35 -7.55
N THR A 37 -8.94 9.43 -6.80
CA THR A 37 -8.83 10.79 -7.34
C THR A 37 -7.68 11.56 -6.68
N LYS A 38 -7.15 12.56 -7.39
CA LYS A 38 -6.21 13.55 -6.85
C LYS A 38 -6.91 14.83 -6.38
N ASP A 39 -8.22 14.95 -6.61
CA ASP A 39 -9.02 16.09 -6.17
C ASP A 39 -9.08 16.11 -4.64
N LYS A 40 -8.47 17.14 -4.05
CA LYS A 40 -8.38 17.30 -2.60
C LYS A 40 -9.74 17.47 -1.94
N ALA A 41 -10.67 18.18 -2.57
CA ALA A 41 -12.00 18.41 -2.01
C ALA A 41 -12.81 17.12 -1.98
N VAL A 42 -12.71 16.30 -3.04
CA VAL A 42 -13.36 14.99 -3.09
C VAL A 42 -12.75 14.05 -2.04
N LEU A 43 -11.42 14.02 -1.91
CA LEU A 43 -10.75 13.19 -0.90
C LEU A 43 -11.15 13.60 0.52
N GLU A 44 -11.13 14.90 0.81
CA GLU A 44 -11.50 15.46 2.11
C GLU A 44 -12.94 15.11 2.49
N ALA A 45 -13.89 15.35 1.58
CA ALA A 45 -15.29 15.01 1.78
C ALA A 45 -15.52 13.51 2.03
N ASN A 46 -14.77 12.64 1.33
CA ASN A 46 -14.86 11.19 1.54
C ASN A 46 -14.26 10.75 2.87
N HIS A 47 -13.12 11.32 3.29
CA HIS A 47 -12.54 11.02 4.60
C HIS A 47 -13.44 11.49 5.74
N GLU A 48 -14.08 12.65 5.59
CA GLU A 48 -15.04 13.16 6.57
C GLU A 48 -16.29 12.28 6.64
N LYS A 49 -16.82 11.88 5.48
CA LYS A 49 -17.92 10.92 5.42
C LYS A 49 -17.56 9.60 6.10
N ALA A 50 -16.38 9.06 5.82
CA ALA A 50 -15.92 7.82 6.44
C ALA A 50 -15.83 7.93 7.97
N ALA A 51 -15.34 9.06 8.49
CA ALA A 51 -15.30 9.32 9.92
C ALA A 51 -16.72 9.44 10.52
N ASN A 52 -17.65 10.11 9.83
CA ASN A 52 -19.06 10.20 10.26
C ASN A 52 -19.74 8.84 10.30
N ASP A 53 -19.54 8.01 9.27
CA ASP A 53 -20.10 6.67 9.19
C ASP A 53 -19.60 5.81 10.36
N ILE A 54 -18.30 5.90 10.72
CA ILE A 54 -17.72 5.18 11.86
C ILE A 54 -18.23 5.74 13.19
N GLU A 55 -18.25 7.06 13.33
CA GLU A 55 -18.69 7.73 14.56
C GLU A 55 -20.12 7.36 14.94
N ALA A 56 -21.01 7.16 13.96
CA ALA A 56 -22.38 6.71 14.23
C ALA A 56 -22.42 5.43 15.07
N TYR A 57 -21.55 4.45 14.79
CA TYR A 57 -21.46 3.22 15.56
C TYR A 57 -20.74 3.42 16.90
N LEU A 58 -19.73 4.29 16.96
CA LEU A 58 -19.04 4.60 18.22
C LEU A 58 -19.98 5.27 19.22
N LYS A 59 -20.90 6.13 18.77
CA LYS A 59 -21.95 6.75 19.60
C LYS A 59 -22.91 5.73 20.21
N GLU A 60 -23.08 4.59 19.57
CA GLU A 60 -23.86 3.46 20.10
C GLU A 60 -23.05 2.58 21.09
N GLY A 61 -21.80 2.95 21.41
CA GLY A 61 -20.92 2.17 22.27
C GLY A 61 -20.29 0.94 21.60
N LYS A 62 -20.34 0.85 20.26
CA LYS A 62 -19.75 -0.27 19.51
C LYS A 62 -18.26 -0.07 19.29
N GLN A 63 -17.52 -1.19 19.22
CA GLN A 63 -16.13 -1.20 18.76
C GLN A 63 -16.08 -1.37 17.24
N VAL A 64 -15.18 -0.62 16.58
CA VAL A 64 -15.05 -0.62 15.12
C VAL A 64 -13.61 -0.95 14.72
N ALA A 65 -13.43 -2.01 13.94
CA ALA A 65 -12.16 -2.37 13.33
C ALA A 65 -12.09 -1.88 11.87
N PHE A 66 -11.06 -1.10 11.53
CA PHE A 66 -10.80 -0.67 10.15
C PHE A 66 -9.75 -1.56 9.50
N LEU A 67 -10.18 -2.40 8.55
CA LEU A 67 -9.28 -3.28 7.82
C LEU A 67 -8.46 -2.52 6.75
N THR A 68 -7.14 -2.71 6.79
CA THR A 68 -6.16 -2.18 5.82
C THR A 68 -5.31 -3.30 5.22
N LEU A 69 -4.75 -3.06 4.03
CA LEU A 69 -3.72 -3.94 3.47
C LEU A 69 -2.34 -3.54 4.00
N GLY A 70 -1.48 -4.52 4.22
CA GLY A 70 -0.13 -4.30 4.73
C GLY A 70 -0.16 -3.74 6.15
N ASP A 71 0.54 -2.63 6.37
CA ASP A 71 0.61 -1.96 7.67
C ASP A 71 -0.15 -0.61 7.65
N PRO A 72 -0.98 -0.30 8.67
CA PRO A 72 -1.76 0.94 8.70
C PRO A 72 -0.90 2.23 8.77
N THR A 73 0.37 2.13 9.13
CA THR A 73 1.30 3.27 9.26
C THR A 73 2.03 3.59 7.95
N VAL A 74 2.00 2.68 6.96
CA VAL A 74 2.72 2.83 5.69
C VAL A 74 1.75 3.14 4.56
N TYR A 75 1.72 4.40 4.11
CA TYR A 75 0.94 4.86 2.95
C TYR A 75 -0.56 4.47 2.95
N SER A 76 -1.13 4.24 4.12
CA SER A 76 -2.52 3.82 4.31
C SER A 76 -3.48 4.99 4.34
N THR A 77 -4.67 4.80 3.76
CA THR A 77 -5.77 5.78 3.84
C THR A 77 -6.41 5.84 5.23
N TYR A 78 -6.22 4.80 6.05
CA TYR A 78 -6.73 4.75 7.41
C TYR A 78 -6.27 5.94 8.26
N LEU A 79 -5.04 6.43 8.07
CA LEU A 79 -4.49 7.53 8.87
C LEU A 79 -5.32 8.82 8.77
N TYR A 80 -6.00 9.06 7.64
CA TYR A 80 -6.90 10.22 7.50
C TYR A 80 -8.16 10.09 8.36
N VAL A 81 -8.69 8.87 8.48
CA VAL A 81 -9.87 8.57 9.30
C VAL A 81 -9.48 8.51 10.78
N HIS A 82 -8.35 7.86 11.10
CA HIS A 82 -7.80 7.75 12.45
C HIS A 82 -7.65 9.13 13.12
N LYS A 83 -7.00 10.09 12.44
CA LYS A 83 -6.81 11.45 12.96
C LYS A 83 -8.13 12.16 13.25
N ARG A 84 -9.15 11.95 12.40
CA ARG A 84 -10.48 12.54 12.59
C ARG A 84 -11.18 11.95 13.80
N ILE A 85 -11.26 10.64 13.90
CA ILE A 85 -11.89 9.97 15.04
C ILE A 85 -11.18 10.34 16.36
N LEU A 86 -9.84 10.37 16.36
CA LEU A 86 -9.07 10.81 17.52
C LEU A 86 -9.41 12.27 17.91
N SER A 87 -9.47 13.19 16.92
CA SER A 87 -9.81 14.59 17.17
C SER A 87 -11.24 14.80 17.71
N ARG A 88 -12.14 13.83 17.50
CA ARG A 88 -13.50 13.81 18.04
C ARG A 88 -13.58 13.25 19.47
N GLY A 89 -12.44 12.89 20.07
CA GLY A 89 -12.36 12.45 21.47
C GLY A 89 -12.58 10.96 21.69
N TYR A 90 -12.60 10.14 20.64
CA TYR A 90 -12.67 8.69 20.78
C TYR A 90 -11.28 8.08 20.97
N GLU A 91 -11.23 6.98 21.72
CA GLU A 91 -10.06 6.11 21.81
C GLU A 91 -9.82 5.40 20.47
N VAL A 92 -8.57 5.40 20.00
CA VAL A 92 -8.15 4.75 18.77
C VAL A 92 -6.83 4.02 18.97
N GLU A 93 -6.71 2.86 18.33
CA GLU A 93 -5.51 2.02 18.38
C GLU A 93 -5.05 1.68 16.96
N ILE A 94 -3.74 1.56 16.76
CA ILE A 94 -3.14 1.02 15.54
C ILE A 94 -2.54 -0.34 15.86
N VAL A 95 -3.09 -1.39 15.24
CA VAL A 95 -2.48 -2.73 15.23
C VAL A 95 -1.58 -2.84 14.01
N SER A 96 -0.29 -3.05 14.24
CA SER A 96 0.70 -3.18 13.14
C SER A 96 0.44 -4.43 12.30
N GLY A 97 0.79 -4.35 11.02
CA GLY A 97 0.77 -5.45 10.07
C GLY A 97 2.12 -5.61 9.37
N ILE A 98 2.24 -6.65 8.55
CA ILE A 98 3.44 -6.85 7.72
C ILE A 98 3.29 -5.97 6.48
N THR A 99 4.10 -4.90 6.40
CA THR A 99 4.19 -4.07 5.19
C THR A 99 4.67 -4.86 3.98
N SER A 100 4.19 -4.47 2.78
CA SER A 100 4.42 -5.25 1.56
C SER A 100 5.90 -5.46 1.25
N PHE A 101 6.76 -4.45 1.42
CA PHE A 101 8.18 -4.60 1.06
C PHE A 101 8.94 -5.61 1.92
N CYS A 102 8.56 -5.80 3.19
CA CYS A 102 9.12 -6.87 4.02
C CYS A 102 8.65 -8.24 3.52
N ALA A 103 7.36 -8.35 3.18
CA ALA A 103 6.81 -9.59 2.61
C ALA A 103 7.50 -9.95 1.28
N VAL A 104 7.73 -8.97 0.40
CA VAL A 104 8.45 -9.17 -0.88
C VAL A 104 9.87 -9.65 -0.64
N ALA A 105 10.62 -9.00 0.24
CA ALA A 105 12.01 -9.37 0.52
C ALA A 105 12.11 -10.79 1.09
N ALA A 106 11.23 -11.14 2.04
CA ALA A 106 11.14 -12.50 2.57
C ALA A 106 10.74 -13.51 1.47
N ARG A 107 9.78 -13.16 0.62
CA ARG A 107 9.32 -14.00 -0.50
C ARG A 107 10.43 -14.30 -1.51
N LEU A 108 11.31 -13.34 -1.76
CA LEU A 108 12.47 -13.46 -2.64
C LEU A 108 13.74 -13.95 -1.93
N ASN A 109 13.64 -14.32 -0.64
CA ASN A 109 14.75 -14.77 0.18
C ASN A 109 15.98 -13.84 0.14
N MET A 110 15.73 -12.53 0.29
CA MET A 110 16.77 -11.49 0.24
C MET A 110 16.65 -10.51 1.41
N GLY A 111 17.78 -9.98 1.89
CA GLY A 111 17.78 -8.84 2.80
C GLY A 111 17.36 -7.55 2.10
N LEU A 112 16.62 -6.66 2.78
CA LEU A 112 16.34 -5.31 2.26
C LEU A 112 17.54 -4.39 2.41
N VAL A 113 18.15 -4.38 3.59
CA VAL A 113 19.32 -3.58 3.94
C VAL A 113 20.15 -4.32 4.97
N GLU A 114 21.46 -4.08 4.96
CA GLU A 114 22.41 -4.64 5.93
C GLU A 114 23.30 -3.54 6.53
N MET A 115 23.70 -3.69 7.79
CA MET A 115 24.61 -2.77 8.48
C MET A 115 24.13 -1.30 8.43
N ALA A 116 24.86 -0.43 7.73
CA ALA A 116 24.59 1.00 7.62
C ALA A 116 23.86 1.37 6.31
N GLU A 117 23.44 0.39 5.51
CA GLU A 117 22.72 0.64 4.26
C GLU A 117 21.38 1.35 4.54
N PRO A 118 21.14 2.54 3.97
CA PRO A 118 19.86 3.21 4.13
C PRO A 118 18.75 2.52 3.31
N LEU A 119 17.53 2.59 3.82
CA LEU A 119 16.32 2.12 3.14
C LEU A 119 15.44 3.32 2.77
N HIS A 120 15.15 3.46 1.48
CA HIS A 120 14.30 4.52 0.94
C HIS A 120 12.98 3.93 0.45
N VAL A 121 11.86 4.24 1.12
CA VAL A 121 10.53 3.76 0.72
C VAL A 121 9.76 4.89 0.05
N ILE A 122 9.59 4.82 -1.28
CA ILE A 122 9.16 5.92 -2.13
C ILE A 122 7.84 5.61 -2.83
N PRO A 123 6.85 6.51 -2.83
CA PRO A 123 5.62 6.33 -3.58
C PRO A 123 5.84 6.86 -5.01
N ALA A 124 6.34 5.98 -5.89
CA ALA A 124 6.94 6.33 -7.18
C ALA A 124 6.04 7.12 -8.14
N THR A 125 4.71 6.89 -8.16
CA THR A 125 3.79 7.68 -9.00
C THR A 125 3.91 9.19 -8.77
N TYR A 126 4.26 9.62 -7.56
CA TYR A 126 4.35 11.05 -7.21
C TYR A 126 5.71 11.67 -7.50
N ARG A 127 6.74 10.85 -7.80
CA ARG A 127 8.13 11.29 -7.95
C ARG A 127 8.82 10.71 -9.18
N ALA A 128 8.04 10.27 -10.17
CA ALA A 128 8.58 9.65 -11.38
C ALA A 128 9.51 10.60 -12.16
N GLU A 129 9.25 11.92 -12.11
CA GLU A 129 10.09 12.94 -12.76
C GLU A 129 11.45 13.14 -12.06
N GLU A 130 11.56 12.76 -10.79
CA GLU A 130 12.80 12.86 -10.00
C GLU A 130 13.50 11.48 -9.89
N MET A 131 13.04 10.47 -10.64
CA MET A 131 13.45 9.08 -10.41
C MET A 131 14.96 8.88 -10.60
N ASP A 132 15.57 9.54 -11.59
CA ASP A 132 17.00 9.44 -11.83
C ASP A 132 17.83 9.96 -10.64
N GLU A 133 17.38 11.02 -9.96
CA GLU A 133 18.04 11.52 -8.74
C GLU A 133 17.78 10.63 -7.53
N ILE A 134 16.57 10.06 -7.44
CA ILE A 134 16.21 9.09 -6.40
C ILE A 134 17.08 7.84 -6.49
N LEU A 135 17.37 7.35 -7.69
CA LEU A 135 18.19 6.16 -7.90
C LEU A 135 19.66 6.37 -7.51
N LYS A 136 20.14 7.62 -7.52
CA LYS A 136 21.48 7.99 -7.01
C LYS A 136 21.57 8.02 -5.48
N MET A 137 20.44 7.98 -4.77
CA MET A 137 20.48 7.86 -3.31
C MET A 137 21.15 6.54 -2.92
N PRO A 138 22.01 6.55 -1.88
CA PRO A 138 22.73 5.35 -1.44
C PRO A 138 21.74 4.26 -0.98
N GLY A 139 22.17 3.00 -1.00
CA GLY A 139 21.41 1.90 -0.42
C GLY A 139 20.18 1.46 -1.22
N THR A 140 19.20 0.89 -0.53
CA THR A 140 18.06 0.19 -1.16
C THR A 140 16.87 1.13 -1.35
N LYS A 141 16.31 1.12 -2.56
CA LYS A 141 15.09 1.86 -2.90
C LYS A 141 13.94 0.88 -3.06
N VAL A 142 12.91 1.04 -2.23
CA VAL A 142 11.61 0.39 -2.36
C VAL A 142 10.67 1.36 -3.06
N LEU A 143 10.29 1.04 -4.30
CA LEU A 143 9.39 1.86 -5.10
C LEU A 143 7.99 1.25 -5.05
N MET A 144 7.09 1.91 -4.34
CA MET A 144 5.68 1.54 -4.21
C MET A 144 4.81 2.39 -5.14
N LYS A 145 3.61 1.89 -5.46
CA LYS A 145 2.60 2.66 -6.20
C LYS A 145 3.19 3.21 -7.51
N THR A 146 3.77 2.37 -8.34
CA THR A 146 4.41 2.74 -9.62
C THR A 146 3.37 2.98 -10.72
N GLY A 147 2.27 2.21 -10.73
CA GLY A 147 1.01 2.55 -11.39
C GLY A 147 1.15 3.05 -12.84
N SER A 148 0.53 4.20 -13.15
CA SER A 148 0.55 4.80 -14.50
C SER A 148 1.90 5.37 -14.92
N LYS A 149 2.89 5.38 -14.03
CA LYS A 149 4.26 5.85 -14.29
C LYS A 149 5.25 4.69 -14.45
N MET A 150 4.77 3.46 -14.55
CA MET A 150 5.61 2.26 -14.61
C MET A 150 6.68 2.32 -15.69
N GLN A 151 6.29 2.62 -16.93
CA GLN A 151 7.23 2.71 -18.05
C GLN A 151 8.38 3.68 -17.76
N GLN A 152 8.06 4.91 -17.35
CA GLN A 152 9.06 5.92 -16.99
C GLN A 152 9.98 5.44 -15.86
N VAL A 153 9.43 4.80 -14.82
CA VAL A 153 10.22 4.26 -13.70
C VAL A 153 11.14 3.13 -14.17
N LYS A 154 10.65 2.22 -15.01
CA LYS A 154 11.46 1.14 -15.61
C LYS A 154 12.61 1.73 -16.42
N GLU A 155 12.33 2.69 -17.28
CA GLU A 155 13.34 3.35 -18.13
C GLU A 155 14.47 3.95 -17.28
N SER A 156 14.13 4.69 -16.22
CA SER A 156 15.13 5.21 -15.26
C SER A 156 15.97 4.12 -14.61
N ILE A 157 15.35 3.01 -14.17
CA ILE A 157 16.08 1.89 -13.55
C ILE A 157 17.04 1.25 -14.54
N VAL A 158 16.57 0.92 -15.75
CA VAL A 158 17.39 0.31 -16.81
C VAL A 158 18.57 1.24 -17.17
N ASN A 159 18.31 2.53 -17.35
CA ASN A 159 19.35 3.51 -17.68
C ASN A 159 20.38 3.69 -16.55
N SER A 160 19.96 3.51 -15.29
CA SER A 160 20.90 3.57 -14.14
C SER A 160 21.85 2.37 -14.07
N GLY A 161 21.52 1.26 -14.75
CA GLY A 161 22.26 -0.01 -14.67
C GLY A 161 22.19 -0.70 -13.31
N GLN A 162 21.33 -0.25 -12.39
CA GLN A 162 21.15 -0.86 -11.07
C GLN A 162 20.33 -2.15 -11.14
N GLN A 163 20.61 -3.07 -10.23
CA GLN A 163 19.81 -4.29 -10.08
C GLN A 163 18.43 -3.96 -9.52
N ALA A 164 17.38 -4.48 -10.17
CA ALA A 164 16.02 -4.34 -9.70
C ALA A 164 15.24 -5.64 -9.83
N VAL A 165 14.37 -5.87 -8.85
CA VAL A 165 13.36 -6.92 -8.88
C VAL A 165 11.99 -6.31 -8.70
N MET A 166 10.97 -6.91 -9.29
CA MET A 166 9.60 -6.50 -9.12
C MET A 166 8.73 -7.71 -8.79
N ILE A 167 7.73 -7.49 -7.94
CA ILE A 167 6.66 -8.46 -7.73
C ILE A 167 5.30 -7.78 -7.85
N GLU A 168 4.36 -8.47 -8.49
CA GLU A 168 2.94 -8.16 -8.46
C GLU A 168 2.23 -9.13 -7.51
N ASN A 169 1.25 -8.61 -6.76
CA ASN A 169 0.32 -9.42 -5.97
C ASN A 169 1.02 -10.42 -5.02
N CYS A 170 2.12 -9.99 -4.37
CA CYS A 170 2.89 -10.82 -3.44
C CYS A 170 1.98 -11.53 -2.43
N GLY A 171 2.08 -12.86 -2.37
CA GLY A 171 1.27 -13.72 -1.49
C GLY A 171 -0.19 -13.95 -1.93
N MET A 172 -0.59 -13.47 -3.10
CA MET A 172 -1.93 -13.69 -3.68
C MET A 172 -1.87 -14.72 -4.83
N PRO A 173 -3.02 -15.29 -5.26
CA PRO A 173 -3.02 -16.34 -6.29
C PRO A 173 -2.43 -15.95 -7.66
N ASP A 174 -2.46 -14.66 -8.03
CA ASP A 174 -1.95 -14.10 -9.28
C ASP A 174 -0.59 -13.40 -9.10
N GLU A 175 0.23 -13.92 -8.18
CA GLU A 175 1.61 -13.46 -7.94
C GLU A 175 2.46 -13.56 -9.22
N LYS A 176 3.21 -12.50 -9.54
CA LYS A 176 4.18 -12.51 -10.64
C LYS A 176 5.49 -11.92 -10.18
N ILE A 177 6.59 -12.59 -10.48
CA ILE A 177 7.94 -12.21 -10.05
C ILE A 177 8.78 -11.90 -11.29
N TYR A 178 9.49 -10.78 -11.25
CA TYR A 178 10.45 -10.31 -12.26
C TYR A 178 11.79 -10.10 -11.57
N LEU A 179 12.82 -10.80 -12.02
CA LEU A 179 14.12 -10.89 -11.32
C LEU A 179 15.20 -9.98 -11.88
N SER A 180 14.89 -9.22 -12.94
CA SER A 180 15.80 -8.24 -13.55
C SER A 180 15.02 -6.97 -13.92
N ALA A 181 15.75 -5.87 -14.13
CA ALA A 181 15.16 -4.60 -14.55
C ALA A 181 14.55 -4.69 -15.96
N GLU A 182 15.15 -5.51 -16.82
CA GLU A 182 14.75 -5.76 -18.20
C GLU A 182 13.41 -6.48 -18.28
N ASP A 183 13.19 -7.45 -17.37
CA ASP A 183 11.98 -8.27 -17.30
C ASP A 183 10.76 -7.51 -16.77
N ILE A 184 10.96 -6.40 -16.06
CA ILE A 184 9.88 -5.57 -15.52
C ILE A 184 8.95 -5.14 -16.67
N PRO A 185 7.63 -5.31 -16.58
CA PRO A 185 6.73 -4.91 -17.66
C PRO A 185 6.56 -3.37 -17.70
N GLU A 186 6.27 -2.82 -18.88
CA GLU A 186 5.96 -1.37 -19.02
C GLU A 186 4.65 -0.97 -18.33
N LYS A 187 3.80 -1.94 -18.03
CA LYS A 187 2.53 -1.78 -17.32
C LYS A 187 2.43 -2.86 -16.25
N ALA A 188 1.98 -2.47 -15.06
CA ALA A 188 1.77 -3.41 -13.98
C ALA A 188 0.40 -3.29 -13.33
N GLY A 189 0.04 -4.34 -12.59
CA GLY A 189 -1.06 -4.34 -11.65
C GLY A 189 -0.88 -3.32 -10.52
N TYR A 190 -1.98 -3.06 -9.82
CA TYR A 190 -2.01 -2.06 -8.74
C TYR A 190 -1.13 -2.43 -7.54
N TYR A 191 -1.06 -3.73 -7.20
CA TYR A 191 -0.23 -4.24 -6.10
C TYR A 191 1.15 -4.64 -6.60
N SER A 192 1.82 -3.71 -7.29
CA SER A 192 3.20 -3.84 -7.72
C SER A 192 4.17 -3.16 -6.77
N LEU A 193 5.33 -3.77 -6.58
CA LEU A 193 6.42 -3.24 -5.78
C LEU A 193 7.74 -3.56 -6.47
N ILE A 194 8.61 -2.56 -6.61
CA ILE A 194 9.96 -2.71 -7.14
C ILE A 194 10.96 -2.50 -6.00
N ILE A 195 11.97 -3.35 -5.91
CA ILE A 195 13.13 -3.16 -5.05
C ILE A 195 14.34 -2.96 -5.94
N VAL A 196 15.00 -1.82 -5.81
CA VAL A 196 16.23 -1.48 -6.52
C VAL A 196 17.38 -1.49 -5.52
N LYS A 197 18.41 -2.29 -5.81
CA LYS A 197 19.64 -2.34 -5.04
C LYS A 197 20.75 -1.61 -5.79
N GLU A 198 21.53 -0.86 -5.03
CA GLU A 198 22.77 -0.28 -5.54
C GLU A 198 23.75 -1.39 -5.93
N ASN A 199 24.45 -1.20 -7.05
CA ASN A 199 25.52 -2.11 -7.45
C ASN A 199 26.68 -1.92 -6.46
N LYS A 200 27.13 -3.02 -5.83
CA LYS A 200 28.32 -3.02 -4.97
C LYS A 200 29.60 -2.90 -5.79
#